data_AF-A0A8J7ZSM7-F1
#
_entry.id   AF-A0A8J7ZSM7-F1
#
_cell.length_a   1.000
_cell.length_b   1.000
_cell.length_c   1.000
_cell.angle_alpha   90.00
_cell.angle_beta   90.00
_cell.angle_gamma   90.00
#
_symmetry.space_group_name_H-M   'P 1'
#
loop_
_entity.id
_entity.type
_entity.pdbx_description
1 polymer ?
#
loop_
_entity_poly.entity_id
_entity_poly.type
_entity_poly.pdbx_seq_one_letter_code
_entity_poly.pdbx_strand_id
1 'polypeptide(L)'
;MSDLSAARTELQAASDDAAAPVREQLHSVDEGLAELVDGETTGEDEPHLDRLRELEQKLLGLEDEIENEVVRERVDAATDNIAKYRDARAREDAGDE
;
A
#
# COMPACT_ATOMS: atom_id res chain seq x y z
N MET A 1 6.26 13.49 4.28
CA MET A 1 6.03 12.34 3.39
C MET A 1 5.00 11.50 4.11
N SER A 2 3.82 11.27 3.53
CA SER A 2 2.80 10.42 4.17
C SER A 2 3.25 8.96 4.13
N ASP A 3 2.75 8.14 5.06
CA ASP A 3 3.03 6.70 5.08
C ASP A 3 2.63 6.03 3.74
N LEU A 4 1.52 6.46 3.12
CA LEU A 4 1.14 6.01 1.78
C LEU A 4 2.15 6.41 0.69
N SER A 5 2.73 7.60 0.76
CA SER A 5 3.80 8.00 -0.18
C SER A 5 5.06 7.15 -0.03
N ALA A 6 5.37 6.74 1.21
CA ALA A 6 6.48 5.83 1.49
C ALA A 6 6.19 4.44 0.92
N ALA A 7 4.99 3.89 1.17
CA ALA A 7 4.56 2.60 0.63
C ALA A 7 4.68 2.57 -0.91
N ARG A 8 4.21 3.61 -1.59
CA ARG A 8 4.33 3.74 -3.04
C ARG A 8 5.78 3.74 -3.53
N THR A 9 6.67 4.44 -2.82
CA THR A 9 8.10 4.47 -3.15
C THR A 9 8.71 3.06 -3.09
N GLU A 10 8.37 2.29 -2.05
CA GLU A 10 8.84 0.91 -1.92
C GLU A 10 8.26 0.00 -3.00
N LEU A 11 6.97 0.13 -3.34
CA LEU A 11 6.33 -0.66 -4.41
C LEU A 11 6.91 -0.37 -5.79
N GLN A 12 7.26 0.89 -6.08
CA GLN A 12 7.92 1.27 -7.33
C GLN A 12 9.30 0.61 -7.41
N ALA A 13 10.11 0.74 -6.34
CA ALA A 13 11.42 0.09 -6.28
C ALA A 13 11.32 -1.44 -6.32
N ALA A 14 10.31 -2.05 -5.70
CA ALA A 14 10.03 -3.48 -5.78
C ALA A 14 9.68 -3.89 -7.22
N SER A 15 8.86 -3.09 -7.91
CA SER A 15 8.43 -3.33 -9.29
C SER A 15 9.59 -3.28 -10.28
N ASP A 16 10.55 -2.36 -10.10
CA ASP A 16 11.74 -2.23 -10.95
C ASP A 16 12.60 -3.51 -10.92
N ASP A 17 12.67 -4.18 -9.77
CA ASP A 17 13.47 -5.39 -9.54
C ASP A 17 12.66 -6.71 -9.62
N ALA A 18 11.33 -6.64 -9.78
CA ALA A 18 10.43 -7.80 -9.80
C ALA A 18 10.31 -8.46 -11.18
N ALA A 19 10.04 -9.78 -11.16
CA ALA A 19 9.65 -10.53 -12.35
C ALA A 19 8.29 -10.07 -12.87
N ALA A 20 8.03 -10.26 -14.18
CA ALA A 20 6.84 -9.75 -14.85
C ALA A 20 5.49 -9.98 -14.12
N PRO A 21 5.12 -11.19 -13.65
CA PRO A 21 3.83 -11.41 -13.00
C PRO A 21 3.70 -10.72 -11.64
N VAL A 22 4.81 -10.58 -10.90
CA VAL A 22 4.84 -9.86 -9.62
C VAL A 22 4.80 -8.35 -9.87
N ARG A 23 5.58 -7.88 -10.84
CA ARG A 23 5.66 -6.47 -11.22
C ARG A 23 4.30 -5.90 -11.62
N GLU A 24 3.50 -6.61 -12.42
CA GLU A 24 2.16 -6.15 -12.81
C GLU A 24 1.23 -6.00 -11.59
N GLN A 25 1.31 -6.94 -10.64
CA GLN A 25 0.53 -6.88 -9.41
C GLN A 25 0.95 -5.72 -8.50
N LEU A 26 2.27 -5.52 -8.33
CA LEU A 26 2.81 -4.38 -7.57
C LEU A 26 2.41 -3.04 -8.18
N HIS A 27 2.45 -2.93 -9.51
CA HIS A 27 2.02 -1.73 -10.22
C HIS A 27 0.53 -1.43 -9.99
N SER A 28 -0.32 -2.47 -10.06
CA SER A 28 -1.75 -2.33 -9.77
C SER A 28 -2.01 -1.87 -8.33
N VAL A 29 -1.19 -2.30 -7.36
CA VAL A 29 -1.29 -1.82 -5.99
C VAL A 29 -0.82 -0.37 -5.87
N ASP A 30 0.30 0.02 -6.51
CA ASP A 30 0.77 1.41 -6.52
C ASP A 30 -0.28 2.37 -7.09
N GLU A 31 -0.94 2.00 -8.18
CA GLU A 31 -2.02 2.78 -8.79
C GLU A 31 -3.20 2.94 -7.81
N GLY A 32 -3.62 1.85 -7.16
CA GLY A 32 -4.68 1.91 -6.15
C GLY A 32 -4.33 2.80 -4.95
N LEU A 33 -3.07 2.80 -4.51
CA LEU A 33 -2.60 3.73 -3.46
C LEU A 33 -2.55 5.18 -3.96
N ALA A 34 -2.21 5.40 -5.23
CA ALA A 34 -2.22 6.73 -5.84
C ALA A 34 -3.61 7.35 -5.82
N GLU A 35 -4.63 6.57 -6.18
CA GLU A 35 -6.03 7.00 -6.15
C GLU A 35 -6.48 7.37 -4.73
N LEU A 36 -6.04 6.63 -3.71
CA LEU A 36 -6.37 6.93 -2.32
C LEU A 36 -5.72 8.22 -1.83
N VAL A 37 -4.45 8.46 -2.18
CA VAL A 37 -3.74 9.70 -1.83
C VAL A 37 -4.38 10.91 -2.53
N ASP A 38 -4.82 10.76 -3.78
CA ASP A 38 -5.52 11.81 -4.51
C ASP A 38 -6.91 12.08 -3.88
N GLY A 39 -7.67 11.01 -3.57
CA GLY A 39 -8.98 11.10 -2.93
C GLY A 39 -8.96 11.68 -1.51
N GLU A 40 -7.88 11.45 -0.75
CA GLU A 40 -7.66 12.12 0.54
C GLU A 40 -7.52 13.64 0.35
N THR A 41 -6.84 14.06 -0.73
CA THR A 41 -6.63 15.47 -1.05
C THR A 41 -7.94 16.15 -1.49
N THR A 42 -8.87 15.41 -2.10
CA THR A 42 -10.18 15.93 -2.54
C THR A 42 -11.23 15.96 -1.43
N GLY A 43 -10.98 15.32 -0.28
CA GLY A 43 -11.90 15.31 0.87
C GLY A 43 -13.11 14.41 0.68
N GLU A 44 -12.99 13.35 -0.13
CA GLU A 44 -14.03 12.34 -0.28
C GLU A 44 -13.94 11.34 0.89
N ASP A 45 -14.87 11.42 1.84
CA ASP A 45 -14.97 10.49 2.96
C ASP A 45 -15.47 9.09 2.52
N GLU A 46 -14.84 8.05 3.06
CA GLU A 46 -15.43 6.72 3.32
C GLU A 46 -15.67 5.76 2.13
N PRO A 47 -14.61 5.30 1.45
CA PRO A 47 -14.23 3.88 1.63
C PRO A 47 -12.72 3.62 1.72
N HIS A 48 -11.93 4.62 2.14
CA HIS A 48 -10.46 4.54 2.14
C HIS A 48 -9.89 3.37 2.96
N LEU A 49 -10.44 3.10 4.15
CA LEU A 49 -9.92 2.05 5.03
C LEU A 49 -10.15 0.63 4.52
N ASP A 50 -11.32 0.35 3.95
CA ASP A 50 -11.60 -0.97 3.36
C ASP A 50 -10.76 -1.17 2.10
N ARG A 51 -10.63 -0.12 1.27
CA ARG A 51 -9.75 -0.17 0.10
C ARG A 51 -8.29 -0.40 0.48
N LEU A 52 -7.80 0.25 1.55
CA LEU A 52 -6.46 0.01 2.08
C LEU A 52 -6.26 -1.43 2.54
N ARG A 53 -7.25 -2.01 3.24
CA ARG A 53 -7.20 -3.44 3.64
C ARG A 53 -7.16 -4.38 2.44
N GLU A 54 -7.90 -4.07 1.37
CA GLU A 54 -7.83 -4.86 0.13
C GLU A 54 -6.42 -4.83 -0.48
N LEU A 55 -5.79 -3.65 -0.51
CA LEU A 55 -4.44 -3.49 -1.06
C LEU A 55 -3.38 -4.18 -0.18
N GLU A 56 -3.50 -4.08 1.14
CA GLU A 56 -2.66 -4.78 2.12
C GLU A 56 -2.77 -6.32 1.95
N GLN A 57 -3.98 -6.86 1.83
CA GLN A 57 -4.21 -8.29 1.60
C GLN A 57 -3.58 -8.77 0.29
N LYS A 58 -3.61 -7.94 -0.77
CA LYS A 58 -2.95 -8.27 -2.04
C LYS A 58 -1.44 -8.35 -1.89
N LEU A 59 -0.82 -7.42 -1.15
CA LEU A 59 0.62 -7.45 -0.92
C LEU A 59 1.03 -8.66 -0.09
N LEU A 60 0.31 -8.95 1.00
CA LEU A 60 0.55 -10.14 1.82
C LEU A 60 0.42 -11.45 1.00
N GLY A 61 -0.58 -11.54 0.11
CA GLY A 61 -0.72 -12.68 -0.78
C GLY A 61 0.41 -12.81 -1.79
N LEU A 62 1.00 -11.68 -2.20
CA LEU A 62 2.09 -11.64 -3.18
C LEU A 62 3.44 -12.04 -2.57
N GLU A 63 3.66 -11.83 -1.27
CA GLU A 63 4.93 -12.15 -0.58
C GLU A 63 5.38 -13.61 -0.73
N ASP A 64 4.41 -14.53 -0.77
CA ASP A 64 4.64 -15.96 -1.01
C ASP A 64 5.09 -16.25 -2.46
N GLU A 65 4.69 -15.42 -3.42
CA GLU A 65 5.04 -15.55 -4.84
C GLU A 65 6.40 -14.89 -5.17
N ILE A 66 6.93 -14.06 -4.27
CA ILE A 66 8.18 -13.34 -4.49
C ILE A 66 9.39 -14.20 -4.14
N GLU A 67 10.17 -14.59 -5.15
CA GLU A 67 11.42 -15.33 -4.95
C GLU A 67 12.61 -14.42 -4.59
N ASN A 68 12.56 -13.13 -4.98
CA ASN A 68 13.64 -12.17 -4.76
C ASN A 68 13.51 -11.52 -3.37
N GLU A 69 14.46 -11.82 -2.47
CA GLU A 69 14.48 -11.30 -1.10
C GLU A 69 14.39 -9.77 -1.04
N VAL A 70 15.08 -9.05 -1.93
CA VAL A 70 15.05 -7.59 -1.96
C VAL A 70 13.66 -7.06 -2.33
N VAL A 71 12.99 -7.73 -3.28
CA VAL A 71 11.61 -7.38 -3.65
C VAL A 71 10.67 -7.69 -2.49
N ARG A 72 10.87 -8.81 -1.79
CA ARG A 72 10.06 -9.19 -0.63
C ARG A 72 10.22 -8.19 0.52
N GLU A 73 11.44 -7.79 0.86
CA GLU A 73 11.70 -6.79 1.91
C GLU A 73 11.01 -5.45 1.61
N ARG A 74 10.99 -5.04 0.33
CA ARG A 74 10.29 -3.80 -0.07
C ARG A 74 8.78 -3.94 -0.02
N VAL A 75 8.25 -5.10 -0.38
CA VAL A 75 6.82 -5.38 -0.27
C VAL A 75 6.39 -5.40 1.19
N ASP A 76 7.16 -6.06 2.06
CA ASP A 76 6.94 -6.06 3.51
C ASP A 76 6.95 -4.62 4.05
N ALA A 77 7.95 -3.81 3.70
CA ALA A 77 8.00 -2.39 4.07
C ALA A 77 6.79 -1.58 3.56
N ALA A 78 6.31 -1.85 2.34
CA ALA A 78 5.12 -1.20 1.81
C ALA A 78 3.86 -1.59 2.61
N THR A 79 3.68 -2.88 2.90
CA THR A 79 2.61 -3.41 3.74
C THR A 79 2.61 -2.76 5.13
N ASP A 80 3.79 -2.65 5.75
CA ASP A 80 4.00 -2.01 7.05
C ASP A 80 3.56 -0.53 7.06
N ASN A 81 3.89 0.21 6.01
CA ASN A 81 3.50 1.61 5.86
C ASN A 81 1.98 1.77 5.65
N ILE A 82 1.35 0.90 4.86
CA ILE A 82 -0.11 0.88 4.68
C ILE A 82 -0.82 0.61 6.01
N ALA A 83 -0.34 -0.38 6.77
CA ALA A 83 -0.89 -0.71 8.08
C ALA A 83 -0.76 0.47 9.06
N LYS A 84 0.40 1.15 9.11
CA LYS A 84 0.61 2.35 9.94
C LYS A 84 -0.37 3.46 9.59
N TYR A 85 -0.54 3.75 8.30
CA TYR A 85 -1.48 4.76 7.85
C TYR A 85 -2.93 4.42 8.25
N ARG A 86 -3.35 3.18 7.97
CA ARG A 86 -4.69 2.68 8.31
C ARG A 86 -4.96 2.77 9.81
N ASP A 87 -4.00 2.38 10.63
CA ASP A 87 -4.11 2.41 12.09
C ASP A 87 -4.11 3.86 12.63
N ALA A 88 -3.36 4.78 12.02
CA ALA A 88 -3.41 6.20 12.34
C ALA A 88 -4.80 6.76 12.03
N ARG A 89 -5.31 6.50 10.83
CA ARG A 89 -6.61 6.98 10.39
C ARG A 89 -7.77 6.43 11.22
N ALA A 90 -7.73 5.14 11.55
CA ALA A 90 -8.73 4.52 12.42
C ALA A 90 -8.74 5.11 13.85
N ARG A 91 -7.60 5.64 14.33
CA ARG A 91 -7.53 6.33 15.63
C ARG A 91 -8.05 7.76 15.56
N GLU A 92 -7.85 8.43 14.43
CA GLU A 92 -8.43 9.75 14.17
C GLU A 92 -9.96 9.66 14.14
N ASP A 93 -10.51 8.70 13.40
CA ASP A 93 -11.97 8.47 13.34
C ASP A 93 -12.57 8.11 14.71
N ALA A 94 -11.84 7.36 15.54
CA ALA A 94 -12.28 6.99 16.89
C ALA A 94 -12.06 8.09 17.96
N GLY A 95 -11.29 9.13 17.63
CA GLY A 95 -10.96 10.24 18.52
C GLY A 95 -11.91 11.44 18.40
N ASP A 96 -12.78 11.44 17.40
CA ASP A 96 -13.77 12.49 17.10
C ASP A 96 -15.16 12.20 17.72
N GLU A 97 -15.25 11.35 18.76
CA GLU A 97 -16.46 11.07 19.56
C GLU A 97 -16.55 11.82 20.90
#